data_AF-A0A519X4C3-F1
#
_entry.id   AF-A0A519X4C3-F1
#
_cell.length_a   1.000
_cell.length_b   1.000
_cell.length_c   1.000
_cell.angle_alpha   90.00
_cell.angle_beta   90.00
_cell.angle_gamma   90.00
#
_symmetry.space_group_name_H-M   'P 1'
#
loop_
_entity.id
_entity.type
_entity.pdbx_description
1 polymer ?
#
loop_
_entity_poly.entity_id
_entity_poly.type
_entity_poly.pdbx_seq_one_letter_code
_entity_poly.pdbx_strand_id
1 'polypeptide(L)'
;MAITPIHLIAQGYNTSFELYNKTFNLYIDSSLVLKDQAVLSKEYINKIYDQLENSRFKPVLDTLTTYKETNQLNDWLYYQLIRKTAESISPKKDNYESYTLYKWFLMIKSGYDARLTIAQDKLVFYIYNDEDISDIPFIMFNNKKYMCLNYHDYKYVNLADLMTTNMIGVAEAKKPFSYKVTRMPDFKPENYREKKIEFSYKHKPYHFNIKLNPEVSTIFKNYPGVDFESYFNIPLTKETYSSLIPLLKKNVSRMDQKKGVDYIMKFTRYAFLYQNDEDSFGKEKRLSPEETLFSEYSDCDDRVALFFYLVKEIYNLPMIALLYPTHITMAVQFEKPVGDKIVYNGKIYSVCEPTPQAENLGIGKMNPKLKDLKYQIVYSYQPIM
;
A
#
# COMPACT_ATOMS: atom_id res chain seq x y z
N MET A 1 -57.83 -24.27 12.06
CA MET A 1 -57.29 -22.96 11.65
C MET A 1 -55.81 -23.12 11.42
N ALA A 2 -55.37 -23.08 10.16
CA ALA A 2 -53.95 -23.10 9.83
C ALA A 2 -53.37 -21.73 10.17
N ILE A 3 -52.36 -21.71 11.04
CA ILE A 3 -51.58 -20.51 11.36
C ILE A 3 -50.59 -20.33 10.20
N THR A 4 -50.87 -19.38 9.33
CA THR A 4 -49.95 -18.92 8.29
C THR A 4 -48.69 -18.37 8.98
N PRO A 5 -47.47 -18.78 8.59
CA PRO A 5 -46.27 -18.18 9.16
C PRO A 5 -46.21 -16.71 8.72
N ILE A 6 -46.16 -15.80 9.69
CA ILE A 6 -45.86 -14.39 9.46
C ILE A 6 -44.46 -14.34 8.87
N HIS A 7 -44.35 -14.08 7.57
CA HIS A 7 -43.10 -13.64 6.98
C HIS A 7 -42.76 -12.30 7.61
N LEU A 8 -41.86 -12.30 8.60
CA LEU A 8 -41.14 -11.09 9.00
C LEU A 8 -40.42 -10.58 7.75
N ILE A 9 -41.00 -9.56 7.12
CA ILE A 9 -40.29 -8.76 6.11
C ILE A 9 -39.05 -8.23 6.82
N ALA A 10 -37.87 -8.65 6.38
CA ALA A 10 -36.62 -8.11 6.90
C ALA A 10 -36.63 -6.59 6.69
N GLN A 11 -36.79 -5.84 7.78
CA GLN A 11 -36.57 -4.40 7.77
C GLN A 11 -35.08 -4.18 7.58
N GLY A 12 -34.68 -3.40 6.57
CA GLY A 12 -33.30 -3.14 6.20
C GLY A 12 -33.24 -2.21 5.01
N TYR A 13 -32.04 -1.93 4.51
CA TYR A 13 -31.85 -1.05 3.36
C TYR A 13 -30.75 -1.59 2.43
N ASN A 14 -30.90 -1.31 1.14
CA ASN A 14 -29.83 -1.54 0.18
C ASN A 14 -28.89 -0.34 0.17
N THR A 15 -27.59 -0.61 0.11
CA THR A 15 -26.56 0.40 -0.12
C THR A 15 -25.61 -0.10 -1.19
N SER A 16 -25.06 0.84 -1.95
CA SER A 16 -24.07 0.52 -2.96
C SER A 16 -23.05 1.63 -3.11
N PHE A 17 -21.85 1.26 -3.51
CA PHE A 17 -20.79 2.20 -3.82
C PHE A 17 -19.86 1.62 -4.87
N GLU A 18 -19.24 2.50 -5.63
CA GLU A 18 -18.20 2.11 -6.57
C GLU A 18 -16.90 1.78 -5.81
N LEU A 19 -16.33 0.63 -6.14
CA LEU A 19 -15.00 0.22 -5.70
C LEU A 19 -14.28 -0.48 -6.84
N TYR A 20 -13.15 0.10 -7.26
CA TYR A 20 -12.31 -0.41 -8.34
C TYR A 20 -13.11 -0.52 -9.65
N ASN A 21 -13.27 -1.72 -10.23
CA ASN A 21 -14.01 -1.93 -11.47
C ASN A 21 -15.49 -2.30 -11.30
N LYS A 22 -16.02 -2.35 -10.07
CA LYS A 22 -17.37 -2.88 -9.80
C LYS A 22 -18.17 -1.99 -8.86
N THR A 23 -19.49 -2.00 -9.05
CA THR A 23 -20.45 -1.55 -8.04
C THR A 23 -20.53 -2.63 -6.96
N PHE A 24 -20.16 -2.27 -5.73
CA PHE A 24 -20.32 -3.14 -4.58
C PHE A 24 -21.71 -2.92 -3.99
N ASN A 25 -22.55 -3.96 -3.99
CA ASN A 25 -23.93 -3.89 -3.53
C ASN A 25 -24.06 -4.68 -2.22
N LEU A 26 -24.76 -4.09 -1.25
CA LEU A 26 -25.02 -4.69 0.04
C LEU A 26 -26.47 -4.48 0.46
N TYR A 27 -27.05 -5.51 1.06
CA TYR A 27 -28.24 -5.36 1.88
C TYR A 27 -27.83 -5.32 3.35
N ILE A 28 -28.23 -4.26 4.05
CA ILE A 28 -27.99 -4.06 5.48
C ILE A 28 -29.30 -4.34 6.20
N ASP A 29 -29.35 -5.43 6.94
CA ASP A 29 -30.47 -5.74 7.82
C ASP A 29 -30.52 -4.75 8.99
N SER A 30 -31.71 -4.32 9.40
CA SER A 30 -31.89 -3.35 10.48
C SER A 30 -31.33 -3.83 11.83
N SER A 31 -31.18 -5.14 12.04
CA SER A 31 -30.52 -5.70 13.22
C SER A 31 -29.03 -5.35 13.30
N LEU A 32 -28.39 -5.04 12.17
CA LEU A 32 -26.98 -4.63 12.10
C LEU A 32 -26.78 -3.15 12.47
N VAL A 33 -27.84 -2.34 12.44
CA VAL A 33 -27.75 -0.88 12.64
C VAL A 33 -27.67 -0.56 14.13
N LEU A 34 -26.57 0.06 14.54
CA LEU A 34 -26.38 0.54 15.91
C LEU A 34 -27.22 1.81 16.13
N LYS A 35 -28.13 1.79 17.11
CA LYS A 35 -29.06 2.90 17.40
C LYS A 35 -28.66 3.72 18.62
N ASP A 36 -27.97 3.10 19.58
CA ASP A 36 -27.64 3.71 20.86
C ASP A 36 -26.14 4.05 20.93
N GLN A 37 -25.85 5.29 21.29
CA GLN A 37 -24.51 5.71 21.74
C GLN A 37 -24.50 5.77 23.26
N ALA A 38 -23.42 5.29 23.86
CA ALA A 38 -23.15 5.40 25.28
C ALA A 38 -21.71 5.83 25.50
N VAL A 39 -21.37 6.19 26.74
CA VAL A 39 -19.97 6.50 27.10
C VAL A 39 -19.09 5.28 26.79
N LEU A 40 -17.98 5.53 26.08
CA LEU A 40 -17.04 4.49 25.71
C LEU A 40 -16.52 3.79 26.96
N SER A 41 -16.74 2.48 26.99
CA SER A 41 -16.31 1.58 28.06
C SER A 41 -16.11 0.18 27.48
N LYS A 42 -15.39 -0.68 28.21
CA LYS A 42 -15.22 -2.08 27.80
C LYS A 42 -16.57 -2.80 27.75
N GLU A 43 -17.44 -2.51 28.71
CA GLU A 43 -18.80 -3.05 28.82
C GLU A 43 -19.64 -2.64 27.61
N TYR A 44 -19.57 -1.37 27.20
CA TYR A 44 -20.26 -0.89 25.99
C TYR A 44 -19.75 -1.60 24.72
N ILE A 45 -18.43 -1.72 24.54
CA ILE A 45 -17.85 -2.38 23.36
C ILE A 45 -18.27 -3.86 23.31
N ASN A 46 -18.25 -4.57 24.44
CA ASN A 46 -18.72 -5.96 24.52
C ASN A 46 -20.21 -6.07 24.19
N LYS A 47 -21.05 -5.17 24.72
CA LYS A 47 -22.49 -5.12 24.38
C LYS A 47 -22.70 -4.92 22.87
N ILE A 48 -21.94 -4.03 22.25
CA ILE A 48 -22.02 -3.79 20.80
C ILE A 48 -21.55 -5.02 20.01
N TYR A 49 -20.46 -5.67 20.44
CA TYR A 49 -20.03 -6.93 19.85
C TYR A 49 -21.15 -7.97 19.91
N ASP A 50 -21.76 -8.20 21.07
CA ASP A 50 -22.86 -9.16 21.24
C ASP A 50 -24.07 -8.79 20.39
N GLN A 51 -24.40 -7.50 20.27
CA GLN A 51 -25.48 -7.03 19.41
C GLN A 51 -25.19 -7.36 17.93
N LEU A 52 -23.98 -7.07 17.46
CA LEU A 52 -23.59 -7.36 16.07
C LEU A 52 -23.47 -8.87 15.82
N GLU A 53 -22.99 -9.65 16.78
CA GLU A 53 -22.91 -11.11 16.68
C GLU A 53 -24.29 -11.77 16.55
N ASN A 54 -25.28 -11.25 17.27
CA ASN A 54 -26.66 -11.72 17.22
C ASN A 54 -27.47 -11.12 16.06
N SER A 55 -26.88 -10.21 15.27
CA SER A 55 -27.51 -9.61 14.11
C SER A 55 -27.39 -10.51 12.86
N ARG A 56 -28.06 -10.11 11.77
CA ARG A 56 -27.90 -10.74 10.46
C ARG A 56 -26.67 -10.21 9.70
N PHE A 57 -25.48 -10.27 10.30
CA PHE A 57 -24.24 -9.78 9.68
C PHE A 57 -23.67 -10.71 8.61
N LYS A 58 -23.97 -12.02 8.65
CA LYS A 58 -23.37 -13.04 7.77
C LYS A 58 -23.49 -12.71 6.27
N PRO A 59 -24.64 -12.28 5.72
CA PRO A 59 -24.74 -11.90 4.31
C PRO A 59 -23.78 -10.77 3.91
N VAL A 60 -23.53 -9.81 4.80
CA VAL A 60 -22.56 -8.72 4.57
C VAL A 60 -21.15 -9.31 4.54
N LEU A 61 -20.80 -10.16 5.51
CA LEU A 61 -19.50 -10.81 5.57
C LEU A 61 -19.25 -11.69 4.33
N ASP A 62 -20.23 -12.52 3.94
CA ASP A 62 -20.15 -13.41 2.78
C ASP A 62 -19.95 -12.62 1.48
N THR A 63 -20.61 -11.47 1.34
CA THR A 63 -20.42 -10.58 0.19
C THR A 63 -19.00 -9.99 0.17
N LEU A 64 -18.49 -9.57 1.34
CA LEU A 64 -17.13 -9.03 1.49
C LEU A 64 -16.06 -10.08 1.18
N THR A 65 -16.18 -11.29 1.73
CA THR A 65 -15.22 -12.39 1.53
C THR A 65 -15.26 -12.90 0.09
N THR A 66 -16.45 -13.07 -0.49
CA THR A 66 -16.60 -13.44 -1.91
C THR A 66 -15.95 -12.41 -2.82
N TYR A 67 -16.13 -11.11 -2.54
CA TYR A 67 -15.48 -10.06 -3.32
C TYR A 67 -13.96 -10.06 -3.14
N LYS A 68 -13.48 -10.28 -1.91
CA LYS A 68 -12.05 -10.42 -1.62
C LYS A 68 -11.43 -11.55 -2.44
N GLU A 69 -12.04 -12.72 -2.43
CA GLU A 69 -11.55 -13.93 -3.11
C GLU A 69 -11.63 -13.79 -4.63
N THR A 70 -12.79 -13.38 -5.15
CA THR A 70 -13.02 -13.24 -6.60
C THR A 70 -12.08 -12.23 -7.24
N ASN A 71 -11.79 -11.13 -6.53
CA ASN A 71 -10.90 -10.08 -7.03
C ASN A 71 -9.47 -10.21 -6.47
N GLN A 72 -9.16 -11.28 -5.74
CA GLN A 72 -7.84 -11.59 -5.18
C GLN A 72 -7.23 -10.40 -4.43
N LEU A 73 -8.02 -9.76 -3.56
CA LEU A 73 -7.55 -8.61 -2.80
C LEU A 73 -6.56 -9.07 -1.73
N ASN A 74 -5.39 -8.44 -1.71
CA ASN A 74 -4.51 -8.49 -0.53
C ASN A 74 -5.18 -7.81 0.67
N ASP A 75 -4.58 -7.98 1.85
CA ASP A 75 -5.19 -7.55 3.10
C ASP A 75 -5.35 -6.01 3.17
N TRP A 76 -4.41 -5.24 2.61
CA TRP A 76 -4.53 -3.78 2.48
C TRP A 76 -5.72 -3.33 1.63
N LEU A 77 -5.88 -3.92 0.43
CA LEU A 77 -7.00 -3.60 -0.45
C LEU A 77 -8.34 -4.08 0.12
N TYR A 78 -8.34 -5.20 0.84
CA TYR A 78 -9.51 -5.68 1.56
C TYR A 78 -9.90 -4.72 2.69
N TYR A 79 -8.93 -4.16 3.41
CA TYR A 79 -9.20 -3.14 4.41
C TYR A 79 -9.83 -1.88 3.81
N GLN A 80 -9.45 -1.46 2.60
CA GLN A 80 -10.12 -0.34 1.92
C GLN A 80 -11.60 -0.65 1.63
N LEU A 81 -11.93 -1.90 1.26
CA LEU A 81 -13.31 -2.35 1.12
C LEU A 81 -14.07 -2.28 2.46
N ILE A 82 -13.48 -2.82 3.54
CA ILE A 82 -14.04 -2.72 4.90
C ILE A 82 -14.32 -1.27 5.30
N ARG A 83 -13.38 -0.35 5.01
CA ARG A 83 -13.55 1.09 5.31
C ARG A 83 -14.73 1.69 4.56
N LYS A 84 -14.89 1.38 3.26
CA LYS A 84 -16.03 1.88 2.47
C LYS A 84 -17.35 1.29 2.97
N THR A 85 -17.39 0.01 3.34
CA THR A 85 -18.57 -0.62 3.92
C THR A 85 -18.95 0.00 5.26
N ALA A 86 -17.99 0.24 6.16
CA ALA A 86 -18.27 0.92 7.41
C ALA A 86 -18.79 2.36 7.17
N GLU A 87 -18.19 3.08 6.22
CA GLU A 87 -18.63 4.44 5.85
C GLU A 87 -20.06 4.44 5.28
N SER A 88 -20.45 3.41 4.52
CA SER A 88 -21.80 3.31 3.95
C SER A 88 -22.88 2.90 4.96
N ILE A 89 -22.48 2.32 6.10
CA ILE A 89 -23.40 1.96 7.20
C ILE A 89 -23.50 3.11 8.20
N SER A 90 -22.36 3.66 8.61
CA SER A 90 -22.25 4.74 9.59
C SER A 90 -21.11 5.67 9.17
N PRO A 91 -21.41 6.75 8.44
CA PRO A 91 -20.39 7.67 7.96
C PRO A 91 -19.53 8.21 9.11
N LYS A 92 -18.21 8.21 8.96
CA LYS A 92 -17.28 8.64 10.02
C LYS A 92 -17.58 10.05 10.52
N LYS A 93 -17.97 10.95 9.60
CA LYS A 93 -18.27 12.35 9.90
C LYS A 93 -19.47 12.50 10.85
N ASP A 94 -20.42 11.56 10.79
CA ASP A 94 -21.67 11.60 11.55
C ASP A 94 -21.51 10.80 12.84
N ASN A 95 -20.81 9.67 12.79
CA ASN A 95 -20.56 8.81 13.93
C ASN A 95 -19.25 8.03 13.78
N TYR A 96 -18.17 8.60 14.30
CA TYR A 96 -16.82 8.00 14.31
C TYR A 96 -16.73 6.68 15.10
N GLU A 97 -17.50 6.56 16.19
CA GLU A 97 -17.45 5.39 17.07
C GLU A 97 -18.05 4.17 16.37
N SER A 98 -19.29 4.27 15.87
CA SER A 98 -19.93 3.20 15.10
C SER A 98 -19.14 2.88 13.83
N TYR A 99 -18.62 3.88 13.12
CA TYR A 99 -17.71 3.67 11.99
C TYR A 99 -16.52 2.78 12.37
N THR A 100 -15.87 3.06 13.50
CA THR A 100 -14.70 2.30 13.97
C THR A 100 -15.09 0.90 14.45
N LEU A 101 -16.22 0.76 15.15
CA LEU A 101 -16.76 -0.52 15.63
C LEU A 101 -17.12 -1.44 14.46
N TYR A 102 -17.73 -0.94 13.38
CA TYR A 102 -18.01 -1.74 12.19
C TYR A 102 -16.72 -2.22 11.51
N LYS A 103 -15.71 -1.35 11.36
CA LYS A 103 -14.41 -1.76 10.81
C LYS A 103 -13.79 -2.87 11.65
N TRP A 104 -13.75 -2.70 12.98
CA TRP A 104 -13.19 -3.69 13.89
C TRP A 104 -13.95 -5.02 13.81
N PHE A 105 -15.29 -4.98 13.92
CA PHE A 105 -16.15 -6.15 13.86
C PHE A 105 -15.97 -6.92 12.54
N LEU A 106 -16.02 -6.24 11.41
CA LEU A 106 -15.84 -6.91 10.12
C LEU A 106 -14.43 -7.51 9.98
N MET A 107 -13.39 -6.85 10.48
CA MET A 107 -12.03 -7.41 10.44
C MET A 107 -11.89 -8.66 11.32
N ILE A 108 -12.43 -8.67 12.55
CA ILE A 108 -12.36 -9.85 13.41
C ILE A 108 -13.21 -11.01 12.86
N LYS A 109 -14.38 -10.74 12.29
CA LYS A 109 -15.21 -11.78 11.66
C LYS A 109 -14.59 -12.31 10.36
N SER A 110 -13.74 -11.53 9.71
CA SER A 110 -12.86 -11.98 8.62
C SER A 110 -11.57 -12.67 9.11
N GLY A 111 -11.45 -12.92 10.41
CA GLY A 111 -10.41 -13.75 11.03
C GLY A 111 -9.14 -13.02 11.49
N TYR A 112 -9.03 -11.70 11.27
CA TYR A 112 -7.85 -10.93 11.65
C TYR A 112 -7.81 -10.65 13.16
N ASP A 113 -6.64 -10.82 13.77
CA ASP A 113 -6.41 -10.45 15.19
C ASP A 113 -6.39 -8.92 15.32
N ALA A 114 -7.59 -8.36 15.40
CA ALA A 114 -7.86 -6.94 15.42
C ALA A 114 -8.46 -6.56 16.79
N ARG A 115 -7.99 -5.46 17.35
CA ARG A 115 -8.22 -5.10 18.75
C ARG A 115 -8.54 -3.63 18.91
N LEU A 116 -9.30 -3.30 19.95
CA LEU A 116 -9.64 -1.94 20.32
C LEU A 116 -9.00 -1.57 21.67
N THR A 117 -8.67 -0.29 21.82
CA THR A 117 -8.45 0.34 23.12
C THR A 117 -9.23 1.64 23.19
N ILE A 118 -9.47 2.13 24.40
CA ILE A 118 -10.06 3.45 24.63
C ILE A 118 -8.94 4.38 25.10
N ALA A 119 -8.72 5.47 24.38
CA ALA A 119 -7.76 6.51 24.75
C ALA A 119 -8.41 7.88 24.58
N GLN A 120 -8.44 8.69 25.64
CA GLN A 120 -8.99 10.06 25.61
C GLN A 120 -10.40 10.12 24.96
N ASP A 121 -11.29 9.22 25.37
CA ASP A 121 -12.64 9.05 24.81
C ASP A 121 -12.68 8.80 23.30
N LYS A 122 -11.65 8.12 22.76
CA LYS A 122 -11.60 7.64 21.37
C LYS A 122 -11.30 6.15 21.30
N LEU A 123 -11.91 5.49 20.31
CA LEU A 123 -11.61 4.11 19.95
C LEU A 123 -10.35 4.05 19.09
N VAL A 124 -9.25 3.55 19.65
CA VAL A 124 -8.04 3.29 18.89
C VAL A 124 -8.09 1.85 18.38
N PHE A 125 -8.01 1.69 17.06
CA PHE A 125 -8.16 0.41 16.37
C PHE A 125 -6.81 -0.13 15.93
N TYR A 126 -6.46 -1.30 16.43
CA TYR A 126 -5.20 -1.98 16.19
C TYR A 126 -5.39 -3.29 15.41
N ILE A 127 -4.35 -3.70 14.69
CA ILE A 127 -4.28 -5.03 14.07
C ILE A 127 -2.92 -5.67 14.31
N TYR A 128 -2.92 -6.99 14.52
CA TYR A 128 -1.69 -7.76 14.59
C TYR A 128 -0.97 -7.76 13.23
N ASN A 129 0.32 -7.45 13.25
CA ASN A 129 1.21 -7.52 12.09
C ASN A 129 2.56 -8.10 12.53
N ASP A 130 3.14 -8.94 11.69
CA ASP A 130 4.45 -9.58 11.88
C ASP A 130 5.47 -9.15 10.82
N GLU A 131 5.21 -8.03 10.13
CA GLU A 131 6.09 -7.42 9.14
C GLU A 131 6.89 -6.26 9.77
N ASP A 132 7.94 -5.81 9.09
CA ASP A 132 8.75 -4.69 9.55
C ASP A 132 8.11 -3.36 9.14
N ILE A 133 7.19 -2.87 9.99
CA ILE A 133 6.48 -1.61 9.81
C ILE A 133 6.59 -0.81 11.08
N SER A 134 7.24 0.35 11.03
CA SER A 134 7.45 1.20 12.22
C SER A 134 7.03 2.65 12.02
N ASP A 135 6.54 2.99 10.81
CA ASP A 135 6.22 4.37 10.41
C ASP A 135 4.84 4.84 10.87
N ILE A 136 4.07 3.95 11.49
CA ILE A 136 2.77 4.28 12.09
C ILE A 136 2.76 3.82 13.56
N PRO A 137 1.96 4.47 14.41
CA PRO A 137 1.92 4.12 15.83
C PRO A 137 1.58 2.65 16.04
N PHE A 138 2.29 2.00 16.95
CA PHE A 138 2.07 0.59 17.32
C PHE A 138 2.25 0.39 18.81
N ILE A 139 1.74 -0.73 19.31
CA ILE A 139 1.99 -1.20 20.68
C ILE A 139 2.42 -2.67 20.67
N MET A 140 3.22 -3.05 21.67
CA MET A 140 3.54 -4.45 21.92
C MET A 140 2.55 -5.02 22.94
N PHE A 141 1.87 -6.10 22.58
CA PHE A 141 0.93 -6.80 23.46
C PHE A 141 1.16 -8.31 23.36
N ASN A 142 1.45 -8.98 24.48
CA ASN A 142 1.77 -10.40 24.52
C ASN A 142 2.83 -10.83 23.47
N ASN A 143 3.93 -10.08 23.39
CA ASN A 143 5.03 -10.27 22.41
C ASN A 143 4.62 -10.18 20.93
N LYS A 144 3.44 -9.63 20.63
CA LYS A 144 2.99 -9.34 19.27
C LYS A 144 2.93 -7.84 19.03
N LYS A 145 3.27 -7.42 17.81
CA LYS A 145 3.21 -6.03 17.36
C LYS A 145 1.80 -5.74 16.82
N TYR A 146 1.15 -4.74 17.38
CA TYR A 146 -0.19 -4.31 16.99
C TYR A 146 -0.12 -2.89 16.43
N MET A 147 -0.40 -2.75 15.13
CA MET A 147 -0.31 -1.49 14.38
C MET A 147 -1.63 -0.72 14.48
N CYS A 148 -1.57 0.59 14.72
CA CYS A 148 -2.76 1.44 14.76
C CYS A 148 -3.29 1.69 13.35
N LEU A 149 -4.46 1.16 13.02
CA LEU A 149 -5.08 1.23 11.70
C LEU A 149 -5.90 2.49 11.47
N ASN A 150 -6.31 3.20 12.52
CA ASN A 150 -7.18 4.36 12.41
C ASN A 150 -6.53 5.66 12.92
N TYR A 151 -5.20 5.71 13.02
CA TYR A 151 -4.46 6.89 13.47
C TYR A 151 -4.77 8.15 12.63
N HIS A 152 -5.14 7.99 11.35
CA HIS A 152 -5.56 9.07 10.44
C HIS A 152 -7.04 9.45 10.56
N ASP A 153 -7.82 8.78 11.40
CA ASP A 153 -9.26 9.06 11.55
C ASP A 153 -9.57 10.11 12.62
N TYR A 154 -8.59 10.53 13.41
CA TYR A 154 -8.69 11.55 14.46
C TYR A 154 -7.50 12.52 14.43
N LYS A 155 -7.64 13.72 15.02
CA LYS A 155 -6.62 14.79 14.94
C LYS A 155 -5.38 14.53 15.81
N TYR A 156 -5.58 14.06 17.04
CA TYR A 156 -4.51 13.71 17.98
C TYR A 156 -5.08 12.84 19.10
N VAL A 157 -4.36 11.78 19.45
CA VAL A 157 -4.57 10.97 20.65
C VAL A 157 -3.17 10.66 21.19
N ASN A 158 -2.92 10.93 22.48
CA ASN A 158 -1.66 10.53 23.09
C ASN A 158 -1.66 9.01 23.30
N LEU A 159 -0.98 8.28 22.42
CA LEU A 159 -0.86 6.82 22.50
C LEU A 159 0.21 6.37 23.51
N ALA A 160 1.06 7.28 24.01
CA ALA A 160 2.10 6.95 24.99
C ALA A 160 1.52 6.62 26.39
N ASP A 161 0.33 7.11 26.69
CA ASP A 161 -0.36 6.87 27.97
C ASP A 161 -1.22 5.59 27.96
N LEU A 162 -1.25 4.84 26.85
CA LEU A 162 -1.99 3.59 26.75
C LEU A 162 -1.28 2.50 27.55
N MET A 163 -1.79 2.23 28.74
CA MET A 163 -1.49 1.00 29.48
C MET A 163 -1.84 -0.20 28.60
N THR A 164 -0.83 -0.98 28.22
CA THR A 164 -0.90 -2.15 27.32
C THR A 164 -1.79 -3.29 27.85
N THR A 165 -2.47 -3.14 28.98
CA THR A 165 -3.14 -4.24 29.69
C THR A 165 -4.60 -4.48 29.29
N ASN A 166 -5.23 -3.62 28.47
CA ASN A 166 -6.69 -3.65 28.25
C ASN A 166 -7.12 -3.66 26.77
N MET A 167 -6.37 -4.30 25.87
CA MET A 167 -6.83 -4.47 24.49
C MET A 167 -8.06 -5.38 24.40
N ILE A 168 -9.16 -4.87 23.85
CA ILE A 168 -10.40 -5.60 23.62
C ILE A 168 -10.32 -6.29 22.26
N GLY A 169 -10.43 -7.61 22.25
CA GLY A 169 -10.42 -8.43 21.03
C GLY A 169 -11.20 -9.72 21.25
N VAL A 170 -11.24 -10.58 20.25
CA VAL A 170 -11.94 -11.87 20.30
C VAL A 170 -10.97 -13.03 20.12
N ALA A 171 -11.22 -14.15 20.81
CA ALA A 171 -10.25 -15.23 20.93
C ALA A 171 -10.08 -16.04 19.63
N GLU A 172 -11.12 -16.08 18.80
CA GLU A 172 -11.16 -16.81 17.52
C GLU A 172 -10.37 -16.12 16.40
N ALA A 173 -10.18 -14.81 16.46
CA ALA A 173 -9.52 -14.04 15.41
C ALA A 173 -8.00 -13.98 15.66
N LYS A 174 -7.23 -14.66 14.82
CA LYS A 174 -5.79 -14.91 15.05
C LYS A 174 -4.89 -14.55 13.86
N LYS A 175 -5.48 -14.26 12.70
CA LYS A 175 -4.72 -14.06 11.46
C LYS A 175 -3.92 -12.73 11.54
N PRO A 176 -2.61 -12.73 11.21
CA PRO A 176 -1.87 -11.50 11.01
C PRO A 176 -2.39 -10.74 9.78
N PHE A 177 -2.27 -9.43 9.81
CA PHE A 177 -2.55 -8.56 8.67
C PHE A 177 -1.26 -8.27 7.91
N SER A 178 -1.27 -8.50 6.60
CA SER A 178 -0.15 -8.14 5.72
C SER A 178 -0.39 -6.80 5.04
N TYR A 179 0.57 -5.88 5.12
CA TYR A 179 0.54 -4.65 4.34
C TYR A 179 1.02 -4.86 2.90
N LYS A 180 1.65 -5.99 2.58
CA LYS A 180 2.17 -6.27 1.23
C LYS A 180 1.10 -6.14 0.15
N VAL A 181 1.27 -5.17 -0.74
CA VAL A 181 0.45 -5.02 -1.93
C VAL A 181 1.06 -5.85 -3.06
N THR A 182 0.66 -7.12 -3.13
CA THR A 182 1.18 -8.09 -4.13
C THR A 182 0.46 -8.03 -5.48
N ARG A 183 -0.69 -7.34 -5.54
CA ARG A 183 -1.52 -7.16 -6.73
C ARG A 183 -2.32 -5.87 -6.59
N MET A 184 -2.44 -5.10 -7.68
CA MET A 184 -3.35 -3.97 -7.77
C MET A 184 -4.74 -4.43 -8.26
N PRO A 185 -5.83 -3.79 -7.81
CA PRO A 185 -7.16 -4.16 -8.28
C PRO A 185 -7.34 -3.74 -9.74
N ASP A 186 -8.27 -4.39 -10.43
CA ASP A 186 -8.69 -3.96 -11.75
C ASP A 186 -9.60 -2.73 -11.60
N PHE A 187 -9.35 -1.69 -12.39
CA PHE A 187 -10.18 -0.49 -12.45
C PHE A 187 -10.97 -0.42 -13.75
N LYS A 188 -12.02 0.40 -13.78
CA LYS A 188 -12.75 0.65 -15.03
C LYS A 188 -11.85 1.39 -16.03
N PRO A 189 -11.77 0.98 -17.31
CA PRO A 189 -10.91 1.61 -18.31
C PRO A 189 -11.13 3.12 -18.46
N GLU A 190 -12.37 3.60 -18.30
CA GLU A 190 -12.75 5.01 -18.37
C GLU A 190 -12.22 5.87 -17.20
N ASN A 191 -11.79 5.25 -16.09
CA ASN A 191 -11.21 5.97 -14.96
C ASN A 191 -9.73 6.29 -15.15
N TYR A 192 -9.08 5.72 -16.18
CA TYR A 192 -7.69 6.02 -16.49
C TYR A 192 -7.57 7.33 -17.25
N ARG A 193 -6.52 8.08 -16.94
CA ARG A 193 -6.14 9.33 -17.62
C ARG A 193 -4.83 9.13 -18.35
N GLU A 194 -4.73 9.70 -19.54
CA GLU A 194 -3.46 9.75 -20.25
C GLU A 194 -2.57 10.83 -19.65
N LYS A 195 -1.33 10.46 -19.32
CA LYS A 195 -0.26 11.38 -18.95
C LYS A 195 0.85 11.28 -19.99
N LYS A 196 1.28 12.44 -20.47
CA LYS A 196 2.47 12.55 -21.31
C LYS A 196 3.71 12.57 -20.42
N ILE A 197 4.63 11.66 -20.67
CA ILE A 197 5.95 11.64 -20.04
C ILE A 197 6.99 11.74 -21.14
N GLU A 198 7.99 12.59 -20.93
CA GLU A 198 9.07 12.81 -21.88
C GLU A 198 10.43 12.81 -21.20
N PHE A 199 11.44 12.32 -21.92
CA PHE A 199 12.83 12.47 -21.53
C PHE A 199 13.74 12.35 -22.75
N SER A 200 14.97 12.83 -22.62
CA SER A 200 15.99 12.70 -23.65
C SER A 200 17.03 11.66 -23.29
N TYR A 201 17.34 10.77 -24.23
CA TYR A 201 18.43 9.80 -24.11
C TYR A 201 19.37 9.93 -25.30
N LYS A 202 20.63 10.31 -25.05
CA LYS A 202 21.65 10.55 -26.09
C LYS A 202 21.17 11.48 -27.21
N HIS A 203 20.64 12.65 -26.81
CA HIS A 203 20.09 13.68 -27.72
C HIS A 203 18.87 13.26 -28.54
N LYS A 204 18.30 12.08 -28.28
CA LYS A 204 17.04 11.65 -28.87
C LYS A 204 15.91 11.85 -27.86
N PRO A 205 14.87 12.64 -28.19
CA PRO A 205 13.69 12.76 -27.35
C PRO A 205 12.83 11.49 -27.45
N TYR A 206 12.27 11.08 -26.31
CA TYR A 206 11.31 9.99 -26.19
C TYR A 206 10.05 10.52 -25.51
N HIS A 207 8.90 10.12 -26.04
CA HIS A 207 7.59 10.51 -25.53
C HIS A 207 6.77 9.26 -25.25
N PHE A 208 6.04 9.28 -24.14
CA PHE A 208 5.19 8.20 -23.68
C PHE A 208 3.82 8.78 -23.36
N ASN A 209 2.78 8.17 -23.91
CA ASN A 209 1.41 8.41 -23.47
C ASN A 209 1.04 7.22 -22.59
N ILE A 210 1.04 7.43 -21.28
CA ILE A 210 0.84 6.37 -20.28
C ILE A 210 -0.54 6.56 -19.68
N LYS A 211 -1.29 5.47 -19.53
CA LYS A 211 -2.57 5.47 -18.82
C LYS A 211 -2.29 5.32 -17.33
N LEU A 212 -2.84 6.19 -16.50
CA LEU A 212 -2.68 6.16 -15.05
C LEU A 212 -4.03 6.33 -14.36
N ASN A 213 -4.23 5.69 -13.21
CA ASN A 213 -5.49 5.80 -12.47
C ASN A 213 -5.33 6.63 -11.19
N PRO A 214 -6.05 7.77 -11.03
CA PRO A 214 -5.97 8.61 -9.83
C PRO A 214 -6.48 7.92 -8.55
N GLU A 215 -7.25 6.83 -8.67
CA GLU A 215 -7.67 6.02 -7.52
C GLU A 215 -6.49 5.33 -6.82
N VAL A 216 -5.35 5.13 -7.50
CA VAL A 216 -4.14 4.57 -6.88
C VAL A 216 -3.66 5.43 -5.70
N SER A 217 -3.62 6.75 -5.85
CA SER A 217 -3.28 7.66 -4.75
C SER A 217 -4.28 7.59 -3.60
N THR A 218 -5.54 7.21 -3.87
CA THR A 218 -6.54 7.00 -2.81
C THR A 218 -6.26 5.71 -2.02
N ILE A 219 -5.85 4.63 -2.70
CA ILE A 219 -5.45 3.37 -2.07
C ILE A 219 -4.24 3.58 -1.14
N PHE A 220 -3.26 4.35 -1.59
CA PHE A 220 -2.00 4.55 -0.85
C PHE A 220 -2.02 5.76 0.11
N LYS A 221 -3.11 6.53 0.16
CA LYS A 221 -3.21 7.75 0.99
C LYS A 221 -2.81 7.57 2.46
N ASN A 222 -3.21 6.45 3.06
CA ASN A 222 -2.91 6.10 4.46
C ASN A 222 -2.02 4.86 4.58
N TYR A 223 -1.39 4.44 3.49
CA TYR A 223 -0.48 3.30 3.51
C TYR A 223 0.79 3.69 4.28
N PRO A 224 1.25 2.87 5.23
CA PRO A 224 2.47 3.17 5.96
C PRO A 224 3.69 3.01 5.06
N GLY A 225 4.83 3.56 5.46
CA GLY A 225 6.08 3.07 4.92
C GLY A 225 6.29 1.62 5.38
N VAL A 226 6.68 0.78 4.43
CA VAL A 226 6.94 -0.64 4.62
C VAL A 226 8.41 -0.91 4.26
N ASP A 227 8.88 -2.11 4.59
CA ASP A 227 10.21 -2.56 4.21
C ASP A 227 10.45 -2.44 2.69
N PHE A 228 11.73 -2.35 2.29
CA PHE A 228 12.11 -2.12 0.89
C PHE A 228 11.72 -3.27 -0.05
N GLU A 229 11.64 -4.50 0.43
CA GLU A 229 11.14 -5.62 -0.40
C GLU A 229 9.67 -5.38 -0.73
N SER A 230 8.84 -5.14 0.29
CA SER A 230 7.41 -4.88 0.14
C SER A 230 7.15 -3.65 -0.73
N TYR A 231 7.91 -2.57 -0.51
CA TYR A 231 7.77 -1.32 -1.24
C TYR A 231 8.16 -1.44 -2.73
N PHE A 232 9.33 -1.98 -3.03
CA PHE A 232 9.83 -2.07 -4.40
C PHE A 232 9.05 -3.06 -5.27
N ASN A 233 8.33 -4.00 -4.66
CA ASN A 233 7.52 -4.98 -5.37
C ASN A 233 6.04 -4.59 -5.54
N ILE A 234 5.62 -3.36 -5.17
CA ILE A 234 4.27 -2.87 -5.45
C ILE A 234 4.03 -2.86 -6.98
N PRO A 235 3.03 -3.58 -7.50
CA PRO A 235 2.83 -3.69 -8.94
C PRO A 235 2.10 -2.47 -9.52
N LEU A 236 2.27 -2.25 -10.82
CA LEU A 236 1.43 -1.33 -11.59
C LEU A 236 0.03 -1.91 -11.80
N THR A 237 -0.94 -1.04 -12.02
CA THR A 237 -2.27 -1.43 -12.51
C THR A 237 -2.19 -1.95 -13.95
N LYS A 238 -3.19 -2.73 -14.35
CA LYS A 238 -3.21 -3.43 -15.65
C LYS A 238 -3.05 -2.50 -16.85
N GLU A 239 -3.78 -1.38 -16.89
CA GLU A 239 -3.70 -0.45 -18.04
C GLU A 239 -2.41 0.38 -18.01
N THR A 240 -1.89 0.73 -16.83
CA THR A 240 -0.58 1.38 -16.72
C THR A 240 0.53 0.46 -17.19
N TYR A 241 0.56 -0.78 -16.72
CA TYR A 241 1.50 -1.79 -17.21
C TYR A 241 1.42 -1.94 -18.73
N SER A 242 0.21 -2.09 -19.27
CA SER A 242 -0.03 -2.34 -20.70
C SER A 242 0.32 -1.16 -21.59
N SER A 243 0.23 0.08 -21.08
CA SER A 243 0.62 1.30 -21.82
C SER A 243 2.10 1.65 -21.70
N LEU A 244 2.80 1.23 -20.63
CA LEU A 244 4.19 1.57 -20.37
C LEU A 244 5.19 0.47 -20.76
N ILE A 245 5.04 -0.73 -20.20
CA ILE A 245 6.09 -1.77 -20.25
C ILE A 245 6.36 -2.26 -21.69
N PRO A 246 5.35 -2.53 -22.54
CA PRO A 246 5.61 -2.89 -23.95
C PRO A 246 6.36 -1.81 -24.73
N LEU A 247 6.07 -0.54 -24.45
CA LEU A 247 6.72 0.59 -25.11
C LEU A 247 8.19 0.72 -24.68
N LEU A 248 8.49 0.57 -23.39
CA LEU A 248 9.86 0.51 -22.90
C LEU A 248 10.62 -0.68 -23.49
N LYS A 249 10.04 -1.89 -23.48
CA LYS A 249 10.61 -3.10 -24.10
C LYS A 249 10.94 -2.87 -25.57
N LYS A 250 10.04 -2.25 -26.33
CA LYS A 250 10.28 -1.88 -27.74
C LYS A 250 11.47 -0.93 -27.88
N ASN A 251 11.55 0.11 -27.05
CA ASN A 251 12.61 1.12 -27.13
C ASN A 251 14.00 0.53 -26.83
N VAL A 252 14.09 -0.44 -25.93
CA VAL A 252 15.36 -1.08 -25.54
C VAL A 252 15.68 -2.36 -26.30
N SER A 253 14.79 -2.89 -27.13
CA SER A 253 14.92 -4.18 -27.83
C SER A 253 16.18 -4.33 -28.69
N ARG A 254 16.74 -3.22 -29.18
CA ARG A 254 17.97 -3.19 -30.00
C ARG A 254 19.21 -2.76 -29.21
N MET A 255 19.08 -2.59 -27.89
CA MET A 255 20.17 -2.22 -27.01
C MET A 255 20.76 -3.47 -26.37
N ASP A 256 22.08 -3.49 -26.20
CA ASP A 256 22.69 -4.43 -25.26
C ASP A 256 22.17 -4.17 -23.84
N GLN A 257 22.24 -5.18 -22.97
CA GLN A 257 21.68 -5.13 -21.62
C GLN A 257 22.16 -3.91 -20.83
N LYS A 258 23.46 -3.56 -20.91
CA LYS A 258 24.01 -2.38 -20.23
C LYS A 258 23.37 -1.09 -20.72
N LYS A 259 23.31 -0.88 -22.04
CA LYS A 259 22.67 0.31 -22.64
C LYS A 259 21.18 0.36 -22.33
N GLY A 260 20.52 -0.78 -22.30
CA GLY A 260 19.13 -0.91 -21.92
C GLY A 260 18.86 -0.49 -20.48
N VAL A 261 19.64 -0.99 -19.52
CA VAL A 261 19.53 -0.59 -18.10
C VAL A 261 19.90 0.89 -17.93
N ASP A 262 20.92 1.39 -18.64
CA ASP A 262 21.27 2.82 -18.67
C ASP A 262 20.09 3.66 -19.19
N TYR A 263 19.40 3.23 -20.24
CA TYR A 263 18.19 3.90 -20.74
C TYR A 263 17.10 3.98 -19.68
N ILE A 264 16.81 2.89 -18.97
CA ILE A 264 15.80 2.84 -17.88
C ILE A 264 16.23 3.71 -16.69
N MET A 265 17.51 3.71 -16.35
CA MET A 265 18.07 4.60 -15.32
C MET A 265 17.91 6.08 -15.70
N LYS A 266 18.11 6.42 -16.97
CA LYS A 266 17.95 7.80 -17.46
C LYS A 266 16.48 8.22 -17.55
N PHE A 267 15.59 7.29 -17.91
CA PHE A 267 14.14 7.51 -17.86
C PHE A 267 13.73 7.89 -16.44
N THR A 268 14.04 7.06 -15.45
CA THR A 268 13.67 7.31 -14.04
C THR A 268 14.31 8.57 -13.46
N ARG A 269 15.52 8.93 -13.91
CA ARG A 269 16.21 10.15 -13.46
C ARG A 269 15.67 11.44 -14.04
N TYR A 270 15.28 11.45 -15.31
CA TYR A 270 15.03 12.70 -16.05
C TYR A 270 13.58 12.90 -16.49
N ALA A 271 12.71 11.91 -16.33
CA ALA A 271 11.29 12.03 -16.68
C ALA A 271 10.44 12.78 -15.62
N PHE A 272 11.01 13.05 -14.44
CA PHE A 272 10.32 13.65 -13.29
C PHE A 272 11.19 14.75 -12.67
N LEU A 273 10.58 15.80 -12.11
CA LEU A 273 11.33 16.82 -11.37
C LEU A 273 11.76 16.27 -10.01
N TYR A 274 12.90 16.71 -9.49
CA TYR A 274 13.36 16.31 -8.17
C TYR A 274 12.82 17.26 -7.10
N GLN A 275 12.25 16.72 -6.03
CA GLN A 275 11.91 17.43 -4.80
C GLN A 275 11.95 16.44 -3.64
N ASN A 276 12.43 16.87 -2.46
CA ASN A 276 12.40 16.03 -1.27
C ASN A 276 10.98 15.94 -0.70
N ASP A 277 10.64 14.80 -0.11
CA ASP A 277 9.32 14.53 0.47
C ASP A 277 8.90 15.51 1.56
N GLU A 278 9.82 15.99 2.39
CA GLU A 278 9.51 16.99 3.42
C GLU A 278 8.99 18.29 2.80
N ASP A 279 9.54 18.70 1.65
CA ASP A 279 9.11 19.89 0.91
C ASP A 279 7.80 19.67 0.14
N SER A 280 7.51 18.43 -0.32
CA SER A 280 6.32 18.10 -1.11
C SER A 280 5.10 17.68 -0.26
N PHE A 281 5.33 16.95 0.83
CA PHE A 281 4.30 16.29 1.62
C PHE A 281 4.34 16.64 3.12
N GLY A 282 5.39 17.34 3.59
CA GLY A 282 5.57 17.69 5.00
C GLY A 282 5.96 16.51 5.89
N LYS A 283 6.29 15.35 5.31
CA LYS A 283 6.77 14.12 5.94
C LYS A 283 7.38 13.19 4.89
N GLU A 284 8.23 12.25 5.30
CA GLU A 284 8.68 11.14 4.43
C GLU A 284 7.46 10.36 3.92
N LYS A 285 7.36 10.20 2.60
CA LYS A 285 6.25 9.52 1.91
C LYS A 285 6.73 8.86 0.62
N ARG A 286 7.13 7.60 0.74
CA ARG A 286 7.43 6.70 -0.38
C ARG A 286 6.23 6.50 -1.31
N LEU A 287 6.35 6.90 -2.57
CA LEU A 287 5.34 6.71 -3.62
C LEU A 287 5.50 5.34 -4.28
N SER A 288 4.40 4.62 -4.49
CA SER A 288 4.42 3.41 -5.32
C SER A 288 4.90 3.72 -6.75
N PRO A 289 5.39 2.73 -7.54
CA PRO A 289 5.85 2.98 -8.91
C PRO A 289 4.82 3.70 -9.80
N GLU A 290 3.52 3.42 -9.64
CA GLU A 290 2.46 4.13 -10.37
C GLU A 290 2.22 5.55 -9.84
N GLU A 291 2.31 5.78 -8.52
CA GLU A 291 2.27 7.14 -7.98
C GLU A 291 3.47 7.97 -8.44
N THR A 292 4.68 7.41 -8.53
CA THR A 292 5.84 8.10 -9.13
C THR A 292 5.57 8.50 -10.57
N LEU A 293 4.98 7.61 -11.37
CA LEU A 293 4.59 7.92 -12.75
C LEU A 293 3.52 9.03 -12.80
N PHE A 294 2.62 9.08 -11.83
CA PHE A 294 1.55 10.08 -11.73
C PHE A 294 2.03 11.44 -11.21
N SER A 295 3.04 11.47 -10.35
CA SER A 295 3.58 12.68 -9.73
C SER A 295 4.36 13.57 -10.71
N GLU A 296 4.40 14.87 -10.45
CA GLU A 296 5.32 15.81 -11.12
C GLU A 296 6.72 15.77 -10.50
N TYR A 297 6.78 15.52 -9.19
CA TYR A 297 7.99 15.48 -8.37
C TYR A 297 8.24 14.08 -7.82
N SER A 298 9.51 13.71 -7.68
CA SER A 298 9.93 12.46 -7.04
C SER A 298 11.31 12.59 -6.39
N ASP A 299 11.50 11.88 -5.28
CA ASP A 299 12.74 11.90 -4.49
C ASP A 299 13.65 10.69 -4.80
N CYS A 300 14.60 10.37 -3.91
CA CYS A 300 15.49 9.21 -4.11
C CYS A 300 14.77 7.86 -4.01
N ASP A 301 13.86 7.70 -3.04
CA ASP A 301 13.18 6.44 -2.76
C ASP A 301 12.27 6.07 -3.92
N ASP A 302 11.48 7.03 -4.40
CA ASP A 302 10.56 6.88 -5.53
C ASP A 302 11.27 6.44 -6.81
N ARG A 303 12.39 7.10 -7.13
CA ARG A 303 13.14 6.86 -8.36
C ARG A 303 13.83 5.50 -8.33
N VAL A 304 14.36 5.09 -7.17
CA VAL A 304 14.95 3.77 -6.99
C VAL A 304 13.90 2.67 -7.07
N ALA A 305 12.73 2.87 -6.46
CA ALA A 305 11.63 1.92 -6.53
C ALA A 305 11.12 1.75 -7.97
N LEU A 306 10.90 2.85 -8.70
CA LEU A 306 10.52 2.79 -10.11
C LEU A 306 11.61 2.16 -10.98
N PHE A 307 12.89 2.48 -10.73
CA PHE A 307 14.01 1.88 -11.46
C PHE A 307 14.08 0.37 -11.23
N PHE A 308 13.97 -0.07 -9.97
CA PHE A 308 13.90 -1.47 -9.61
C PHE A 308 12.78 -2.17 -10.36
N TYR A 309 11.56 -1.64 -10.27
CA TYR A 309 10.38 -2.21 -10.89
C TYR A 309 10.59 -2.41 -12.40
N LEU A 310 11.06 -1.37 -13.10
CA LEU A 310 11.27 -1.41 -14.54
C LEU A 310 12.39 -2.39 -14.96
N VAL A 311 13.51 -2.43 -14.25
CA VAL A 311 14.59 -3.38 -14.55
C VAL A 311 14.13 -4.81 -14.31
N LYS A 312 13.37 -5.06 -13.23
CA LYS A 312 12.76 -6.37 -12.94
C LYS A 312 11.82 -6.80 -14.07
N GLU A 313 10.88 -5.96 -14.48
CA GLU A 313 9.88 -6.29 -15.51
C GLU A 313 10.45 -6.44 -16.93
N ILE A 314 11.54 -5.74 -17.24
CA ILE A 314 12.12 -5.69 -18.59
C ILE A 314 13.25 -6.71 -18.77
N TYR A 315 14.16 -6.79 -17.81
CA TYR A 315 15.36 -7.60 -17.89
C TYR A 315 15.43 -8.70 -16.85
N ASN A 316 14.66 -8.61 -15.78
CA ASN A 316 14.65 -9.56 -14.68
C ASN A 316 16.06 -9.84 -14.14
N LEU A 317 16.80 -8.79 -13.80
CA LEU A 317 18.20 -8.89 -13.35
C LEU A 317 18.32 -8.93 -11.83
N PRO A 318 19.33 -9.62 -11.27
CA PRO A 318 19.66 -9.51 -9.86
C PRO A 318 20.04 -8.07 -9.48
N MET A 319 19.51 -7.60 -8.36
CA MET A 319 19.66 -6.22 -7.90
C MET A 319 19.82 -6.16 -6.39
N ILE A 320 20.57 -5.17 -5.89
CA ILE A 320 20.69 -4.87 -4.47
C ILE A 320 20.45 -3.38 -4.22
N ALA A 321 19.68 -3.08 -3.18
CA ALA A 321 19.39 -1.73 -2.72
C ALA A 321 20.44 -1.30 -1.70
N LEU A 322 21.08 -0.15 -1.94
CA LEU A 322 22.13 0.41 -1.10
C LEU A 322 21.56 1.62 -0.35
N LEU A 323 21.32 1.48 0.96
CA LEU A 323 20.86 2.56 1.82
C LEU A 323 22.06 3.24 2.49
N TYR A 324 22.29 4.51 2.12
CA TYR A 324 23.20 5.43 2.79
C TYR A 324 22.42 6.30 3.80
N PRO A 325 23.09 7.00 4.74
CA PRO A 325 22.40 7.81 5.75
C PRO A 325 21.42 8.87 5.22
N THR A 326 21.62 9.36 3.99
CA THR A 326 20.82 10.43 3.39
C THR A 326 20.39 10.12 1.96
N HIS A 327 20.55 8.88 1.50
CA HIS A 327 20.31 8.53 0.09
C HIS A 327 20.11 7.03 -0.07
N ILE A 328 19.22 6.64 -0.99
CA ILE A 328 19.13 5.26 -1.46
C ILE A 328 19.47 5.19 -2.93
N THR A 329 20.14 4.10 -3.32
CA THR A 329 20.47 3.83 -4.72
C THR A 329 20.45 2.33 -4.99
N MET A 330 20.67 1.93 -6.25
CA MET A 330 20.61 0.54 -6.68
C MET A 330 21.95 0.09 -7.24
N ALA A 331 22.27 -1.20 -7.11
CA ALA A 331 23.31 -1.84 -7.90
C ALA A 331 22.75 -3.07 -8.63
N VAL A 332 23.11 -3.22 -9.90
CA VAL A 332 22.59 -4.26 -10.79
C VAL A 332 23.71 -5.23 -11.15
N GLN A 333 23.41 -6.54 -11.13
CA GLN A 333 24.34 -7.55 -11.61
C GLN A 333 24.24 -7.65 -13.13
N PHE A 334 25.36 -7.35 -13.80
CA PHE A 334 25.54 -7.58 -15.24
C PHE A 334 26.45 -8.79 -15.46
N GLU A 335 26.37 -9.41 -16.63
CA GLU A 335 27.32 -10.47 -17.03
C GLU A 335 28.78 -10.00 -16.95
N LYS A 336 29.02 -8.75 -17.36
CA LYS A 336 30.31 -8.08 -17.27
C LYS A 336 30.18 -6.86 -16.35
N PRO A 337 30.75 -6.89 -15.14
CA PRO A 337 30.71 -5.75 -14.22
C PRO A 337 31.30 -4.47 -14.85
N VAL A 338 30.72 -3.33 -14.50
CA VAL A 338 31.06 -2.02 -15.08
C VAL A 338 31.42 -1.06 -13.95
N GLY A 339 32.54 -0.36 -14.08
CA GLY A 339 32.92 0.75 -13.19
C GLY A 339 33.04 0.36 -11.72
N ASP A 340 32.50 1.21 -10.84
CA ASP A 340 32.41 1.04 -9.38
C ASP A 340 31.53 -0.16 -9.04
N LYS A 341 32.08 -1.05 -8.22
CA LYS A 341 31.54 -2.37 -7.93
C LYS A 341 31.16 -2.51 -6.46
N ILE A 342 30.07 -3.21 -6.22
CA ILE A 342 29.66 -3.69 -4.91
C ILE A 342 29.74 -5.20 -4.92
N VAL A 343 30.43 -5.77 -3.93
CA VAL A 343 30.50 -7.22 -3.72
C VAL A 343 29.52 -7.58 -2.62
N TYR A 344 28.59 -8.49 -2.92
CA TYR A 344 27.61 -8.99 -1.95
C TYR A 344 27.34 -10.47 -2.21
N ASN A 345 27.42 -11.31 -1.17
CA ASN A 345 27.21 -12.76 -1.25
C ASN A 345 27.98 -13.43 -2.42
N GLY A 346 29.24 -13.04 -2.62
CA GLY A 346 30.12 -13.57 -3.67
C GLY A 346 29.80 -13.10 -5.10
N LYS A 347 28.79 -12.25 -5.29
CA LYS A 347 28.40 -11.67 -6.58
C LYS A 347 28.85 -10.22 -6.69
N ILE A 348 29.10 -9.77 -7.93
CA ILE A 348 29.55 -8.41 -8.24
C ILE A 348 28.41 -7.65 -8.91
N TYR A 349 28.07 -6.50 -8.33
CA TYR A 349 27.04 -5.59 -8.83
C TYR A 349 27.68 -4.26 -9.25
N SER A 350 27.15 -3.63 -10.29
CA SER A 350 27.59 -2.30 -10.74
C SER A 350 26.59 -1.26 -10.26
N VAL A 351 27.08 -0.14 -9.72
CA VAL A 351 26.21 0.94 -9.20
C VAL A 351 25.38 1.56 -10.33
N CYS A 352 24.09 1.72 -10.10
CA CYS A 352 23.11 2.31 -11.00
C CYS A 352 22.33 3.37 -10.23
N GLU A 353 22.65 4.64 -10.47
CA GLU A 353 22.19 5.77 -9.65
C GLU A 353 21.01 6.52 -10.35
N PRO A 354 19.74 6.25 -10.04
CA PRO A 354 18.61 6.81 -10.79
C PRO A 354 18.21 8.23 -10.35
N THR A 355 18.87 8.85 -9.38
CA THR A 355 18.32 10.06 -8.72
C THR A 355 18.93 11.40 -9.15
N PRO A 356 20.24 11.68 -8.94
CA PRO A 356 20.80 13.03 -9.06
C PRO A 356 20.69 13.56 -10.49
N GLN A 357 19.98 14.68 -10.65
CA GLN A 357 19.82 15.33 -11.96
C GLN A 357 20.97 16.27 -12.32
N ALA A 358 21.60 16.87 -11.31
CA ALA A 358 22.74 17.77 -11.48
C ALA A 358 23.98 17.09 -12.04
N GLU A 359 24.08 15.76 -11.92
CA GLU A 359 25.23 14.97 -12.37
C GLU A 359 24.82 13.91 -13.40
N ASN A 360 25.51 13.91 -14.54
CA ASN A 360 25.31 12.88 -15.57
C ASN A 360 26.11 11.60 -15.26
N LEU A 361 25.76 10.92 -14.16
CA LEU A 361 26.36 9.64 -13.78
C LEU A 361 25.92 8.51 -14.73
N GLY A 362 26.87 7.73 -15.25
CA GLY A 362 26.61 6.53 -16.05
C GLY A 362 26.61 5.27 -15.18
N ILE A 363 26.25 4.12 -15.77
CA ILE A 363 26.35 2.82 -15.09
C ILE A 363 27.77 2.59 -14.57
N GLY A 364 27.88 2.14 -13.32
CA GLY A 364 29.15 1.92 -12.64
C GLY A 364 29.84 3.21 -12.21
N LYS A 365 29.14 4.34 -12.11
CA LYS A 365 29.68 5.56 -11.50
C LYS A 365 28.91 5.88 -10.22
N MET A 366 29.57 5.76 -9.09
CA MET A 366 29.06 6.21 -7.81
C MET A 366 29.09 7.74 -7.74
N ASN A 367 28.10 8.34 -7.08
CA ASN A 367 28.14 9.76 -6.76
C ASN A 367 29.35 10.01 -5.82
N PRO A 368 30.26 10.95 -6.12
CA PRO A 368 31.42 11.24 -5.29
C PRO A 368 31.07 11.50 -3.81
N LYS A 369 29.90 12.09 -3.54
CA LYS A 369 29.41 12.38 -2.18
C LYS A 369 29.12 11.12 -1.35
N LEU A 370 28.91 9.97 -2.00
CA LEU A 370 28.58 8.71 -1.35
C LEU A 370 29.80 7.80 -1.15
N LYS A 371 30.92 8.09 -1.84
CA LYS A 371 32.06 7.17 -1.98
C LYS A 371 32.66 6.73 -0.64
N ASP A 372 32.73 7.65 0.32
CA ASP A 372 33.33 7.41 1.63
C ASP A 372 32.28 7.16 2.74
N LEU A 373 31.00 7.12 2.37
CA LEU A 373 29.91 6.85 3.30
C LEU A 373 29.66 5.34 3.41
N LYS A 374 29.34 4.88 4.62
CA LYS A 374 28.89 3.51 4.83
C LYS A 374 27.46 3.36 4.31
N TYR A 375 27.18 2.24 3.68
CA TYR A 375 25.83 1.84 3.27
C TYR A 375 25.44 0.50 3.90
N GLN A 376 24.14 0.23 3.91
CA GLN A 376 23.55 -1.06 4.23
C GLN A 376 22.89 -1.64 2.98
N ILE A 377 22.93 -2.97 2.83
CA ILE A 377 22.15 -3.65 1.80
C ILE A 377 20.81 -4.02 2.42
N VAL A 378 19.78 -3.24 2.09
CA VAL A 378 18.45 -3.33 2.72
C VAL A 378 17.48 -4.21 1.95
N TYR A 379 17.81 -4.56 0.71
CA TYR A 379 17.07 -5.53 -0.09
C TYR A 379 17.97 -6.13 -1.18
N SER A 380 17.76 -7.42 -1.49
CA SER A 380 18.50 -8.15 -2.52
C SER A 380 17.53 -9.01 -3.32
N TYR A 381 17.25 -8.59 -4.55
CA TYR A 381 16.43 -9.34 -5.48
C TYR A 381 17.26 -10.33 -6.28
N GLN A 382 16.75 -11.56 -6.36
CA GLN A 382 17.25 -12.60 -7.24
C GLN A 382 16.08 -13.11 -8.10
N PRO A 383 16.22 -13.16 -9.43
CA PRO A 383 15.22 -13.77 -10.30
C PRO A 383 14.95 -15.22 -9.87
N ILE A 384 13.67 -15.60 -9.80
CA ILE A 384 13.27 -17.00 -9.62
C ILE A 384 13.59 -17.71 -10.94
N MET A 385 14.40 -18.79 -10.86
CA MET A 385 14.79 -19.61 -12.01
C MET A 385 13.64 -20.41 -12.58
#